data_AF-A0A651G2D8-F1
#
_entry.id   AF-A0A651G2D8-F1
#
_cell.length_a   1.000
_cell.length_b   1.000
_cell.length_c   1.000
_cell.angle_alpha   90.00
_cell.angle_beta   90.00
_cell.angle_gamma   90.00
#
_symmetry.space_group_name_H-M   'P 1'
#
loop_
_entity.id
_entity.type
_entity.pdbx_description
1 polymer ?
#
loop_
_entity_poly.entity_id
_entity_poly.type
_entity_poly.pdbx_seq_one_letter_code
_entity_poly.pdbx_strand_id
1 'polypeptide(L)'
;MDYSQLVFALKNGDTKTSNRLIGEATPILKKYLISKVNASPDDADDAIQQMYEYVIPKIISDEIKNPAGILAYMLKAARHSYYKILRDFDLDKFDEIEGQLVTEADQAWKLMDEEQASLLMRCIEGLRNGYRDFAAFIFSYPGANTEDIAEKFGLTPANAWTRKHRVLKKIIDCVNM
;
A
#
# COMPACT_ATOMS: atom_id res chain seq x y z
N MET A 1 5.40 8.51 19.70
CA MET A 1 5.19 7.33 20.57
C MET A 1 6.18 6.29 20.10
N ASP A 2 7.10 5.86 20.95
CA ASP A 2 8.16 4.91 20.60
C ASP A 2 7.64 3.48 20.77
N TYR A 3 7.56 2.74 19.68
CA TYR A 3 7.13 1.34 19.66
C TYR A 3 8.33 0.37 19.62
N SER A 4 9.55 0.84 19.83
CA SER A 4 10.74 -0.01 20.01
C SER A 4 10.54 -1.07 21.11
N GLN A 5 9.78 -0.74 22.16
CA GLN A 5 9.39 -1.66 23.22
C GLN A 5 8.54 -2.83 22.73
N LEU A 6 7.75 -2.66 21.67
CA LEU A 6 6.96 -3.75 21.08
C LEU A 6 7.88 -4.79 20.45
N VAL A 7 8.92 -4.34 19.75
CA VAL A 7 9.94 -5.22 19.15
C VAL A 7 10.66 -6.01 20.24
N PHE A 8 11.06 -5.35 21.32
CA PHE A 8 11.71 -6.01 22.45
C PHE A 8 10.79 -7.02 23.14
N ALA A 9 9.54 -6.64 23.42
CA ALA A 9 8.57 -7.52 24.08
C ALA A 9 8.28 -8.79 23.26
N LEU A 10 8.07 -8.64 21.94
CA LEU A 10 7.83 -9.75 21.03
C LEU A 10 9.03 -10.71 20.95
N LYS A 11 10.26 -10.19 20.89
CA LYS A 11 11.47 -11.02 20.84
C LYS A 11 11.74 -11.80 22.13
N ASN A 12 11.40 -11.23 23.29
CA ASN A 12 11.61 -11.87 24.58
C ASN A 12 10.43 -12.73 25.04
N GLY A 13 9.38 -12.88 24.22
CA GLY A 13 8.18 -13.63 24.59
C GLY A 13 7.37 -12.97 25.72
N ASP A 14 7.53 -11.66 25.95
CA ASP A 14 6.73 -10.92 26.93
C ASP A 14 5.34 -10.62 26.35
N THR A 15 4.47 -11.61 26.47
CA THR A 15 3.09 -11.58 25.96
C THR A 15 2.25 -10.48 26.59
N LYS A 16 2.51 -10.13 27.86
CA LYS A 16 1.73 -9.10 28.56
C LYS A 16 2.03 -7.72 27.98
N THR A 17 3.31 -7.40 27.81
CA THR A 17 3.72 -6.11 27.24
C THR A 17 3.40 -6.03 25.75
N SER A 18 3.59 -7.11 24.98
CA SER A 18 3.26 -7.13 23.56
C SER A 18 1.76 -6.92 23.32
N ASN A 19 0.89 -7.62 24.05
CA ASN A 19 -0.56 -7.51 23.89
C ASN A 19 -1.06 -6.10 24.23
N ARG A 20 -0.52 -5.48 25.28
CA ARG A 20 -0.85 -4.09 25.62
C ARG A 20 -0.45 -3.14 24.49
N LEU A 21 0.78 -3.23 24.00
CA LEU A 21 1.29 -2.34 22.95
C LEU A 21 0.58 -2.53 21.61
N ILE A 22 0.22 -3.78 21.27
CA ILE A 22 -0.64 -4.10 20.12
C ILE A 22 -2.02 -3.45 20.31
N GLY A 23 -2.64 -3.61 21.48
CA GLY A 23 -3.93 -3.00 21.80
C GLY A 23 -3.93 -1.47 21.72
N GLU A 24 -2.81 -0.82 22.04
CA GLU A 24 -2.62 0.63 21.89
C GLU A 24 -2.38 1.04 20.42
N ALA A 25 -1.68 0.23 19.63
CA ALA A 25 -1.41 0.50 18.22
C ALA A 25 -2.64 0.30 17.32
N THR A 26 -3.44 -0.73 17.57
CA THR A 26 -4.62 -1.09 16.76
C THR A 26 -5.58 0.07 16.50
N PRO A 27 -6.07 0.83 17.50
CA PRO A 27 -6.98 1.96 17.24
C PRO A 27 -6.33 3.08 16.42
N ILE A 28 -5.00 3.26 16.52
CA ILE A 28 -4.25 4.24 15.72
C ILE A 28 -4.20 3.79 14.26
N LEU A 29 -3.87 2.50 14.03
CA LEU A 29 -3.85 1.90 12.70
C LEU A 29 -5.24 1.93 12.05
N LYS A 30 -6.29 1.60 12.82
CA LYS A 30 -7.69 1.62 12.35
C LYS A 30 -8.11 3.02 11.93
N LYS A 31 -7.87 4.02 12.78
CA LYS A 31 -8.16 5.43 12.47
C LYS A 31 -7.40 5.90 11.23
N TYR A 32 -6.15 5.46 11.06
CA TYR A 32 -5.38 5.76 9.86
C TYR A 32 -6.02 5.16 8.60
N LEU A 33 -6.39 3.88 8.61
CA LEU A 33 -7.00 3.22 7.44
C LEU A 33 -8.32 3.87 7.04
N ILE A 34 -9.20 4.12 8.02
CA ILE A 34 -10.48 4.78 7.79
C ILE A 34 -10.25 6.19 7.22
N SER A 35 -9.37 7.00 7.81
CA SER A 35 -9.19 8.40 7.40
C SER A 35 -8.35 8.61 6.14
N LYS A 36 -7.47 7.67 5.77
CA LYS A 36 -6.52 7.84 4.66
C LYS A 36 -6.85 7.01 3.42
N VAL A 37 -7.52 5.88 3.58
CA VAL A 37 -7.89 5.00 2.47
C VAL A 37 -9.37 4.67 2.45
N ASN A 38 -10.17 5.36 3.27
CA ASN A 38 -11.63 5.23 3.36
C ASN A 38 -12.10 3.79 3.57
N ALA A 39 -11.31 2.99 4.31
CA ALA A 39 -11.68 1.63 4.67
C ALA A 39 -12.94 1.63 5.54
N SER A 40 -13.80 0.64 5.34
CA SER A 40 -14.87 0.37 6.31
C SER A 40 -14.26 -0.04 7.66
N PRO A 41 -14.98 0.12 8.78
CA PRO A 41 -14.48 -0.31 10.08
C PRO A 41 -14.10 -1.78 10.14
N ASP A 42 -14.80 -2.63 9.39
CA ASP A 42 -14.60 -4.08 9.36
C ASP A 42 -13.39 -4.44 8.48
N ASP A 43 -13.30 -3.90 7.26
CA ASP A 43 -12.15 -4.12 6.38
C ASP A 43 -10.84 -3.59 7.00
N ALA A 44 -10.94 -2.51 7.80
CA ALA A 44 -9.82 -1.98 8.54
C ALA A 44 -9.33 -2.95 9.63
N ASP A 45 -10.24 -3.64 10.33
CA ASP A 45 -9.87 -4.63 11.33
C ASP A 45 -9.21 -5.86 10.68
N ASP A 46 -9.76 -6.34 9.56
CA ASP A 46 -9.21 -7.48 8.82
C ASP A 46 -7.83 -7.16 8.25
N ALA A 47 -7.65 -5.96 7.67
CA ALA A 47 -6.35 -5.52 7.17
C ALA A 47 -5.30 -5.42 8.27
N ILE A 48 -5.68 -4.97 9.46
CA ILE A 48 -4.79 -4.89 10.63
C ILE A 48 -4.42 -6.29 11.12
N GLN A 49 -5.39 -7.20 11.17
CA GLN A 49 -5.16 -8.58 11.57
C GLN A 49 -4.17 -9.28 10.62
N GLN A 50 -4.40 -9.22 9.31
CA GLN A 50 -3.48 -9.76 8.31
C GLN A 50 -2.09 -9.11 8.37
N MET A 51 -2.02 -7.81 8.68
CA MET A 51 -0.76 -7.13 8.90
C MET A 51 -0.01 -7.71 10.10
N TYR A 52 -0.67 -7.91 11.24
CA TYR A 52 -0.01 -8.50 12.42
C TYR A 52 0.49 -9.92 12.17
N GLU A 53 -0.29 -10.74 11.46
CA GLU A 53 0.11 -12.08 11.03
C GLU A 53 1.39 -12.08 10.20
N TYR A 54 1.62 -11.04 9.39
CA TYR A 54 2.84 -10.87 8.61
C TYR A 54 4.00 -10.24 9.39
N VAL A 55 3.71 -9.20 10.19
CA VAL A 55 4.73 -8.37 10.84
C VAL A 55 5.29 -9.04 12.10
N ILE A 56 4.47 -9.71 12.90
CA ILE A 56 4.92 -10.34 14.16
C ILE A 56 6.01 -11.40 13.91
N PRO A 57 5.84 -12.36 12.98
CA PRO A 57 6.89 -13.34 12.69
C PRO A 57 8.20 -12.70 12.22
N LYS A 58 8.11 -11.61 11.44
CA LYS A 58 9.28 -10.84 10.96
C LYS A 58 10.01 -10.09 12.07
N ILE A 59 9.29 -9.61 13.07
CA ILE A 59 9.88 -9.02 14.27
C ILE A 59 10.66 -10.09 15.05
N ILE A 60 10.04 -11.26 15.24
CA ILE A 60 10.63 -12.36 16.02
C ILE A 60 11.88 -12.92 15.34
N SER A 61 11.86 -13.05 14.01
CA SER A 61 12.97 -13.55 13.18
C SER A 61 14.09 -12.53 12.91
N ASP A 62 14.01 -11.33 13.50
CA ASP A 62 14.98 -10.24 13.34
C ASP A 62 15.15 -9.72 11.90
N GLU A 63 14.11 -9.84 11.07
CA GLU A 63 14.12 -9.31 9.70
C GLU A 63 13.91 -7.78 9.65
N ILE A 64 13.51 -7.15 10.77
CA ILE A 64 13.24 -5.72 10.85
C ILE A 64 14.48 -4.96 11.36
N LYS A 65 15.21 -4.34 10.42
CA LYS A 65 16.46 -3.62 10.66
C LYS A 65 16.34 -2.32 11.47
N ASN A 66 15.14 -1.77 11.65
CA ASN A 66 14.93 -0.52 12.40
C ASN A 66 13.72 -0.58 13.35
N PRO A 67 13.92 -0.94 14.63
CA PRO A 67 12.87 -1.02 15.64
C PRO A 67 12.16 0.31 15.94
N ALA A 68 12.87 1.44 15.85
CA ALA A 68 12.30 2.77 16.13
C ALA A 68 11.27 3.19 15.05
N GLY A 69 11.36 2.61 13.85
CA GLY A 69 10.44 2.85 12.74
C GLY A 69 9.22 1.93 12.70
N ILE A 70 9.00 1.09 13.71
CA ILE A 70 8.04 -0.02 13.60
C ILE A 70 6.59 0.45 13.40
N LEU A 71 6.18 1.57 13.99
CA LEU A 71 4.84 2.12 13.77
C LEU A 71 4.64 2.53 12.30
N ALA A 72 5.63 3.20 11.71
CA ALA A 72 5.58 3.58 10.30
C ALA A 72 5.59 2.36 9.37
N TYR A 73 6.26 1.29 9.78
CA TYR A 73 6.24 0.01 9.09
C TYR A 73 4.85 -0.66 9.18
N MET A 74 4.25 -0.73 10.37
CA MET A 74 2.90 -1.28 10.58
C MET A 74 1.84 -0.50 9.80
N LEU A 75 1.92 0.83 9.75
CA LEU A 75 1.01 1.67 8.94
C LEU A 75 1.09 1.34 7.44
N LYS A 76 2.31 1.14 6.92
CA LYS A 76 2.51 0.74 5.51
C LYS A 76 1.98 -0.67 5.26
N ALA A 77 2.31 -1.61 6.14
CA ALA A 77 1.90 -3.00 6.01
C ALA A 77 0.37 -3.15 6.12
N ALA A 78 -0.29 -2.43 7.03
CA ALA A 78 -1.75 -2.44 7.18
C ALA A 78 -2.45 -1.90 5.92
N ARG A 79 -1.90 -0.83 5.32
CA ARG A 79 -2.41 -0.31 4.05
C ARG A 79 -2.24 -1.32 2.91
N HIS A 80 -1.11 -2.02 2.85
CA HIS A 80 -0.89 -3.07 1.86
C HIS A 80 -1.87 -4.24 2.03
N SER A 81 -2.08 -4.71 3.26
CA SER A 81 -3.07 -5.76 3.56
C SER A 81 -4.47 -5.34 3.14
N TYR A 82 -4.88 -4.10 3.41
CA TYR A 82 -6.19 -3.58 2.98
C TYR A 82 -6.37 -3.63 1.46
N TYR A 83 -5.40 -3.15 0.68
CA TYR A 83 -5.50 -3.22 -0.78
C TYR A 83 -5.45 -4.65 -1.32
N LYS A 84 -4.77 -5.56 -0.61
CA LYS A 84 -4.79 -6.98 -0.94
C LYS A 84 -6.19 -7.56 -0.74
N ILE A 85 -6.84 -7.28 0.38
CA ILE A 85 -8.22 -7.70 0.66
C ILE A 85 -9.17 -7.20 -0.42
N LEU A 86 -9.08 -5.93 -0.81
CA LEU A 86 -9.90 -5.39 -1.89
C LEU A 86 -9.69 -6.12 -3.21
N ARG A 87 -8.43 -6.43 -3.56
CA ARG A 87 -8.10 -7.17 -4.77
C ARG A 87 -8.64 -8.59 -4.73
N ASP A 88 -8.47 -9.29 -3.61
CA ASP A 88 -8.89 -10.68 -3.44
C ASP A 88 -10.43 -10.77 -3.45
N PHE A 89 -11.12 -9.82 -2.83
CA PHE A 89 -12.59 -9.70 -2.88
C PHE A 89 -13.12 -9.39 -4.29
N ASP A 90 -12.41 -8.56 -5.06
CA ASP A 90 -12.78 -8.32 -6.45
C ASP A 90 -12.60 -9.59 -7.29
N LEU A 91 -11.52 -10.35 -7.10
CA LEU A 91 -11.28 -11.63 -7.78
C LEU A 91 -12.35 -12.69 -7.45
N ASP A 92 -12.74 -12.82 -6.18
CA ASP A 92 -13.78 -13.76 -5.75
C ASP A 92 -15.16 -13.42 -6.35
N LYS A 93 -15.43 -12.13 -6.62
CA LYS A 93 -16.64 -11.71 -7.35
C LYS A 93 -16.61 -12.02 -8.84
N PHE A 94 -15.43 -12.16 -9.44
CA PHE A 94 -15.28 -12.48 -10.86
C PHE A 94 -15.47 -13.97 -11.17
N ASP A 95 -15.20 -14.86 -10.22
CA ASP A 95 -15.42 -16.30 -10.41
C ASP A 95 -16.93 -16.66 -10.47
N GLU A 96 -17.83 -15.77 -10.02
CA GLU A 96 -19.29 -15.97 -10.13
C GLU A 96 -19.89 -15.46 -11.46
N ILE A 97 -19.15 -14.70 -12.28
CA ILE A 97 -19.67 -14.12 -13.53
C ILE A 97 -18.84 -14.62 -14.71
N GLU A 98 -19.15 -15.85 -15.13
CA GLU A 98 -18.67 -16.43 -16.37
C GLU A 98 -19.11 -15.54 -17.56
N GLY A 99 -18.13 -14.91 -18.23
CA GLY A 99 -18.31 -14.42 -19.60
C GLY A 99 -18.38 -12.91 -19.80
N GLN A 100 -17.37 -12.15 -19.40
CA GLN A 100 -16.97 -10.99 -20.21
C GLN A 100 -15.52 -10.58 -19.95
N LEU A 101 -14.67 -10.73 -20.96
CA LEU A 101 -13.31 -10.20 -21.01
C LEU A 101 -13.39 -8.67 -20.90
N VAL A 102 -13.28 -8.13 -19.69
CA VAL A 102 -13.07 -6.71 -19.45
C VAL A 102 -11.70 -6.57 -18.80
N THR A 103 -10.80 -5.91 -19.52
CA THR A 103 -9.39 -5.76 -19.17
C THR A 103 -9.21 -5.03 -17.83
N GLU A 104 -8.34 -5.60 -16.99
CA GLU A 104 -7.94 -5.20 -15.62
C GLU A 104 -7.63 -3.69 -15.40
N ALA A 105 -7.50 -2.91 -16.48
CA ALA A 105 -7.25 -1.48 -16.43
C ALA A 105 -8.49 -0.65 -16.02
N ASP A 106 -9.72 -1.17 -16.15
CA ASP A 106 -10.95 -0.38 -15.99
C ASP A 106 -11.45 -0.26 -14.54
N GLN A 107 -10.97 -1.07 -13.59
CA GLN A 107 -11.56 -1.12 -12.24
C GLN A 107 -10.97 -0.13 -11.24
N ALA A 108 -9.69 0.24 -11.36
CA ALA A 108 -9.08 1.26 -10.50
C ALA A 108 -9.76 2.63 -10.64
N TRP A 109 -10.43 2.87 -11.77
CA TRP A 109 -11.14 4.11 -12.08
C TRP A 109 -12.51 4.24 -11.41
N LYS A 110 -13.14 3.13 -10.98
CA LYS A 110 -14.49 3.14 -10.39
C LYS A 110 -14.57 3.64 -8.94
N LEU A 111 -13.43 3.79 -8.26
CA LEU A 111 -13.32 4.37 -6.91
C LEU A 111 -12.89 5.85 -6.91
N MET A 112 -12.57 6.40 -8.09
CA MET A 112 -12.36 7.82 -8.31
C MET A 112 -13.64 8.45 -8.83
N ASP A 113 -13.93 9.69 -8.41
CA ASP A 113 -14.96 10.51 -9.05
C ASP A 113 -14.67 10.54 -10.56
N GLU A 114 -15.66 10.33 -11.44
CA GLU A 114 -15.42 10.16 -12.89
C GLU A 114 -14.65 11.36 -13.48
N GLU A 115 -14.85 12.55 -12.92
CA GLU A 115 -14.10 13.76 -13.23
C GLU A 115 -12.63 13.68 -12.82
N GLN A 116 -12.34 13.15 -11.63
CA GLN A 116 -10.97 12.94 -11.16
C GLN A 116 -10.27 11.87 -12.00
N ALA A 117 -10.98 10.81 -12.39
CA ALA A 117 -10.48 9.73 -13.24
C ALA A 117 -10.07 10.29 -14.62
N SER A 118 -10.96 11.07 -15.22
CA SER A 118 -10.73 11.75 -16.49
C SER A 118 -9.54 12.73 -16.42
N LEU A 119 -9.45 13.53 -15.35
CA LEU A 119 -8.34 14.48 -15.15
C LEU A 119 -7.00 13.75 -15.02
N LEU A 120 -6.96 12.68 -14.22
CA LEU A 120 -5.75 11.87 -14.03
C LEU A 120 -5.30 11.20 -15.33
N MET A 121 -6.23 10.64 -16.11
CA MET A 121 -5.92 10.07 -17.44
C MET A 121 -5.31 11.12 -18.36
N ARG A 122 -5.93 12.29 -18.48
CA ARG A 122 -5.41 13.40 -19.31
C ARG A 122 -4.00 13.82 -18.88
N CYS A 123 -3.74 13.88 -17.58
CA CYS A 123 -2.42 14.19 -17.04
C CYS A 123 -1.37 13.11 -17.37
N ILE A 124 -1.75 11.83 -17.35
CA ILE A 124 -0.87 10.72 -17.72
C ILE A 124 -0.60 10.72 -19.23
N GLU A 125 -1.62 10.92 -20.07
CA GLU A 125 -1.48 10.98 -21.53
C GLU A 125 -0.56 12.13 -21.99
N GLY A 126 -0.58 13.26 -21.26
CA GLY A 126 0.30 14.40 -21.48
C GLY A 126 1.79 14.15 -21.16
N LEU A 127 2.13 13.02 -20.52
CA LEU A 127 3.52 12.65 -20.28
C LEU A 127 4.21 12.16 -21.56
N ARG A 128 5.54 12.32 -21.65
CA ARG A 128 6.34 11.71 -22.73
C ARG A 128 6.27 10.17 -22.62
N ASN A 129 6.31 9.46 -23.76
CA ASN A 129 6.10 7.99 -23.84
C ASN A 129 6.79 7.19 -22.72
N GLY A 130 8.10 7.37 -22.49
CA GLY A 130 8.81 6.63 -21.44
C GLY A 130 8.40 6.93 -19.99
N TYR A 131 7.64 8.00 -19.75
CA TYR A 131 7.04 8.31 -18.44
C TYR A 131 5.59 7.80 -18.33
N ARG A 132 4.90 7.53 -19.44
CA ARG A 132 3.56 6.92 -19.43
C ARG A 132 3.62 5.49 -18.95
N ASP A 133 4.54 4.70 -19.53
CA ASP A 133 4.73 3.30 -19.13
C ASP A 133 5.12 3.19 -17.66
N PHE A 134 5.91 4.16 -17.20
CA PHE A 134 6.32 4.29 -15.81
C PHE A 134 5.14 4.61 -14.87
N ALA A 135 4.30 5.58 -15.27
CA ALA A 135 3.09 5.94 -14.53
C ALA A 135 2.11 4.76 -14.48
N ALA A 136 1.81 4.16 -15.63
CA ALA A 136 0.93 3.00 -15.75
C ALA A 136 1.38 1.87 -14.83
N PHE A 137 2.67 1.51 -14.84
CA PHE A 137 3.20 0.49 -13.93
C PHE A 137 3.02 0.86 -12.45
N ILE A 138 3.27 2.11 -12.05
CA ILE A 138 3.10 2.55 -10.66
C ILE A 138 1.64 2.48 -10.22
N PHE A 139 0.69 2.81 -11.10
CA PHE A 139 -0.75 2.75 -10.79
C PHE A 139 -1.31 1.33 -10.84
N SER A 140 -0.81 0.48 -11.74
CA SER A 140 -1.16 -0.95 -11.79
C SER A 140 -0.57 -1.75 -10.63
N TYR A 141 0.56 -1.29 -10.06
CA TYR A 141 1.25 -1.95 -8.95
C TYR A 141 1.58 -0.95 -7.83
N PRO A 142 0.59 -0.41 -7.10
CA PRO A 142 0.79 0.64 -6.10
C PRO A 142 1.64 0.20 -4.89
N GLY A 143 1.75 -1.11 -4.65
CA GLY A 143 2.62 -1.71 -3.65
C GLY A 143 4.08 -1.92 -4.09
N ALA A 144 4.40 -1.67 -5.36
CA ALA A 144 5.74 -1.88 -5.90
C ALA A 144 6.76 -0.95 -5.20
N ASN A 145 7.78 -1.58 -4.62
CA ASN A 145 8.90 -0.91 -3.99
C ASN A 145 9.87 -0.37 -5.06
N THR A 146 11.00 0.19 -4.62
CA THR A 146 11.95 0.82 -5.56
C THR A 146 12.68 -0.22 -6.39
N GLU A 147 12.91 -1.39 -5.81
CA GLU A 147 13.58 -2.55 -6.37
C GLU A 147 12.73 -3.20 -7.47
N ASP A 148 11.43 -3.34 -7.26
CA ASP A 148 10.47 -3.88 -8.25
C ASP A 148 10.41 -2.99 -9.50
N ILE A 149 10.44 -1.66 -9.31
CA ILE A 149 10.47 -0.68 -10.39
C ILE A 149 11.83 -0.71 -11.10
N ALA A 150 12.92 -0.87 -10.34
CA ALA A 150 14.26 -0.98 -10.89
C ALA A 150 14.39 -2.21 -11.81
N GLU A 151 13.89 -3.35 -11.36
CA GLU A 151 13.86 -4.59 -12.13
C GLU A 151 13.01 -4.45 -13.40
N LYS A 152 11.78 -3.96 -13.27
CA LYS A 152 10.85 -3.83 -14.41
C LYS A 152 11.41 -2.95 -15.54
N PHE A 153 12.11 -1.88 -15.20
CA PHE A 153 12.58 -0.88 -16.17
C PHE A 153 14.09 -0.95 -16.45
N GLY A 154 14.79 -1.96 -15.94
CA GLY A 154 16.23 -2.12 -16.12
C GLY A 154 17.03 -0.94 -15.57
N LEU A 155 16.60 -0.38 -14.43
CA LEU A 155 17.21 0.76 -13.77
C LEU A 155 17.95 0.34 -12.51
N THR A 156 18.86 1.18 -12.04
CA THR A 156 19.36 1.08 -10.65
C THR A 156 18.26 1.54 -9.68
N PRO A 157 18.19 1.03 -8.44
CA PRO A 157 17.22 1.47 -7.42
C PRO A 157 17.21 2.99 -7.21
N ALA A 158 18.37 3.65 -7.16
CA ALA A 158 18.45 5.10 -7.04
C ALA A 158 17.76 5.84 -8.20
N ASN A 159 18.04 5.43 -9.45
CA ASN A 159 17.38 6.00 -10.63
C ASN A 159 15.89 5.68 -10.70
N ALA A 160 15.46 4.49 -10.26
CA ALA A 160 14.05 4.11 -10.17
C ALA A 160 13.31 5.01 -9.18
N TRP A 161 13.89 5.27 -8.01
CA TRP A 161 13.34 6.18 -7.00
C TRP A 161 13.20 7.61 -7.53
N THR A 162 14.28 8.16 -8.13
CA THR A 162 14.26 9.51 -8.70
C THR A 162 13.23 9.64 -9.83
N ARG A 163 13.13 8.64 -10.71
CA ARG A 163 12.12 8.64 -11.79
C ARG A 163 10.71 8.50 -11.26
N LYS A 164 10.45 7.60 -10.30
CA LYS A 164 9.15 7.46 -9.61
C LYS A 164 8.71 8.80 -9.04
N HIS A 165 9.60 9.46 -8.30
CA HIS A 165 9.27 10.74 -7.67
C HIS A 165 8.99 11.84 -8.70
N ARG A 166 9.76 11.90 -9.79
CA ARG A 166 9.58 12.88 -10.87
C ARG A 166 8.25 12.68 -11.62
N VAL A 167 7.87 11.44 -11.91
CA VAL A 167 6.61 11.10 -12.58
C VAL A 167 5.43 11.47 -11.70
N LEU A 168 5.43 11.03 -10.43
CA LEU A 168 4.36 11.36 -9.49
C LEU A 168 4.22 12.87 -9.29
N LYS A 169 5.34 13.59 -9.16
CA LYS A 169 5.32 15.05 -9.04
C LYS A 169 4.65 15.71 -10.24
N LYS A 170 4.99 15.30 -11.47
CA LYS A 170 4.35 15.85 -12.68
C LYS A 170 2.86 15.60 -12.76
N ILE A 171 2.41 14.43 -12.30
CA ILE A 171 0.99 14.09 -12.29
C ILE A 171 0.25 14.92 -11.22
N ILE A 172 0.83 15.03 -10.02
CA ILE A 172 0.28 15.87 -8.94
C ILE A 172 0.22 17.34 -9.35
N ASP A 173 1.29 17.86 -9.97
CA ASP A 173 1.34 19.25 -10.44
C ASP A 173 0.28 19.52 -11.52
N CYS A 174 -0.07 18.51 -12.33
CA CYS A 174 -1.10 18.61 -13.37
C CYS A 174 -2.53 18.52 -12.82
N VAL A 175 -2.76 17.67 -11.82
CA VAL A 175 -4.09 17.49 -11.19
C VAL A 175 -4.47 18.69 -10.30
N ASN A 176 -3.48 19.42 -9.78
CA ASN A 176 -3.70 20.60 -8.93
C ASN A 176 -3.70 21.94 -9.71
N MET A 177 -3.66 21.91 -11.05
CA MET A 177 -3.81 23.10 -11.91
C MET A 177 -5.28 23.33 -12.27
#